data_AF-A0A212FMJ6-F1
#
_entry.id   AF-A0A212FMJ6-F1
#
_cell.length_a   1.000
_cell.length_b   1.000
_cell.length_c   1.000
_cell.angle_alpha   90.00
_cell.angle_beta   90.00
_cell.angle_gamma   90.00
#
_symmetry.space_group_name_H-M   'P 1'
#
loop_
_entity.id
_entity.type
_entity.pdbx_description
1 polymer ?
#
loop_
_entity_poly.entity_id
_entity_poly.type
_entity_poly.pdbx_seq_one_letter_code
_entity_poly.pdbx_strand_id
1 'polypeptide(L)'
;MNSLNKILVLSSAAPKNARLISTTKTRLNADDGWLSKLLVRKIEPTKESHSRMLSDKEIVYALHTHNIRPDSVDKYLQNYKQSVEFVESRKSELGCELVGSWTVSVGDMDQALHLWRYVGGFEKIDKAKILFRENNDYRSLEKERGNFVRSRHLQYLLAFSFWPNGDPRPGKNIYEIRSYSLKPGTMIEWGNNWARGLTYRRGRNEAFAGYFSQIGRLYNVHHIWCYKDLQARRETRESTWRNPGWDECVAYTVPLIREMHCRILEPTEFSPTQ
;
A
#
# COMPACT_ATOMS: atom_id res chain seq x y z
N MET A 1 -1.87 -106.31 3.83
CA MET A 1 -1.36 -106.71 2.50
C MET A 1 -1.07 -105.45 1.70
N ASN A 2 0.19 -105.28 1.27
CA ASN A 2 0.70 -104.60 0.05
C ASN A 2 0.18 -103.18 -0.31
N SER A 3 0.94 -102.20 -0.77
CA SER A 3 2.35 -102.09 -1.17
C SER A 3 2.69 -100.61 -1.39
N LEU A 4 3.99 -100.37 -1.48
CA LEU A 4 4.73 -99.15 -1.82
C LEU A 4 4.39 -98.46 -3.18
N ASN A 5 4.86 -97.20 -3.24
CA ASN A 5 5.40 -96.43 -4.39
C ASN A 5 4.45 -95.65 -5.31
N LYS A 6 4.62 -94.32 -5.37
CA LYS A 6 5.57 -93.69 -6.32
C LYS A 6 5.75 -92.18 -6.06
N ILE A 7 7.03 -91.81 -6.01
CA ILE A 7 7.58 -90.46 -6.12
C ILE A 7 7.43 -89.98 -7.57
N LEU A 8 7.08 -88.70 -7.76
CA LEU A 8 7.42 -87.95 -8.96
C LEU A 8 7.90 -86.56 -8.55
N VAL A 9 9.23 -86.43 -8.55
CA VAL A 9 9.96 -85.16 -8.44
C VAL A 9 9.96 -84.54 -9.83
N LEU A 10 9.43 -83.32 -9.94
CA LEU A 10 9.79 -82.40 -11.02
C LEU A 10 10.55 -81.25 -10.39
N SER A 11 11.87 -81.31 -10.56
CA SER A 11 12.78 -80.20 -10.30
C SER A 11 12.54 -79.10 -11.32
N SER A 12 12.25 -77.88 -10.86
CA SER A 12 12.64 -76.68 -11.59
C SER A 12 13.37 -75.75 -10.62
N ALA A 13 14.52 -75.29 -11.07
CA ALA A 13 15.52 -74.57 -10.30
C ALA A 13 14.97 -73.27 -9.69
N ALA A 14 15.23 -73.07 -8.40
CA ALA A 14 15.01 -71.79 -7.73
C ALA A 14 16.19 -70.84 -8.03
N PRO A 15 15.96 -69.61 -8.51
CA PRO A 15 17.01 -68.61 -8.55
C PRO A 15 17.27 -68.08 -7.15
N LYS A 16 18.56 -68.03 -6.80
CA LYS A 16 19.07 -67.38 -5.58
C LYS A 16 18.83 -65.86 -5.70
N ASN A 17 18.29 -65.27 -4.63
CA ASN A 17 18.03 -63.84 -4.39
C ASN A 17 16.60 -63.34 -4.71
N ALA A 18 15.64 -63.74 -3.89
CA ALA A 18 14.42 -62.95 -3.68
C ALA A 18 14.41 -62.40 -2.24
N ARG A 19 14.67 -61.10 -2.08
CA ARG A 19 14.34 -60.39 -0.83
C ARG A 19 12.83 -60.22 -0.79
N LEU A 20 12.17 -60.81 0.20
CA LEU A 20 10.78 -60.51 0.54
C LEU A 20 10.72 -59.07 1.07
N ILE A 21 10.16 -58.15 0.28
CA ILE A 21 9.81 -56.80 0.75
C ILE A 21 8.38 -56.87 1.28
N SER A 22 8.25 -56.87 2.60
CA SER A 22 6.98 -56.59 3.28
C SER A 22 6.67 -55.10 3.09
N THR A 23 5.60 -54.78 2.36
CA THR A 23 5.07 -53.42 2.29
C THR A 23 3.98 -53.26 3.35
N THR A 24 4.35 -52.71 4.50
CA THR A 24 3.35 -52.12 5.40
C THR A 24 2.68 -50.98 4.64
N LYS A 25 1.34 -50.94 4.62
CA LYS A 25 0.60 -49.80 4.06
C LYS A 25 0.82 -48.58 4.95
N THR A 26 1.85 -47.79 4.67
CA THR A 26 1.96 -46.42 5.17
C THR A 26 0.87 -45.60 4.50
N ARG A 27 -0.05 -45.05 5.28
CA ARG A 27 -0.93 -43.96 4.83
C ARG A 27 -0.03 -42.77 4.52
N LEU A 28 0.23 -42.55 3.24
CA LEU A 28 0.80 -41.30 2.76
C LEU A 28 -0.28 -40.23 2.89
N ASN A 29 -0.12 -39.31 3.85
CA ASN A 29 -0.85 -38.04 3.83
C ASN A 29 -0.41 -37.31 2.57
N ALA A 30 -1.29 -37.26 1.57
CA ALA A 30 -1.03 -36.68 0.26
C ALA A 30 -1.21 -35.14 0.24
N ASP A 31 -0.71 -34.43 1.27
CA ASP A 31 -0.91 -32.97 1.38
C ASP A 31 0.37 -32.12 1.21
N ASP A 32 1.57 -32.70 1.16
CA ASP A 32 2.82 -31.91 1.07
C ASP A 32 3.60 -32.11 -0.25
N GLY A 33 2.90 -32.06 -1.38
CA GLY A 33 3.53 -32.02 -2.70
C GLY A 33 3.89 -30.59 -3.12
N TRP A 34 5.03 -30.38 -3.79
CA TRP A 34 5.41 -29.10 -4.42
C TRP A 34 4.30 -28.50 -5.32
N LEU A 35 3.41 -29.36 -5.86
CA LEU A 35 2.24 -28.98 -6.66
C LEU A 35 1.07 -28.40 -5.83
N SER A 36 0.97 -28.64 -4.52
CA SER A 36 -0.07 -28.01 -3.68
C SER A 36 0.17 -26.50 -3.51
N LYS A 37 1.43 -26.06 -3.68
CA LYS A 37 1.81 -24.63 -3.73
C LYS A 37 1.44 -23.95 -5.05
N LEU A 38 0.99 -24.70 -6.07
CA LEU A 38 0.47 -24.19 -7.34
C LEU A 38 -1.06 -24.07 -7.37
N LEU A 39 -1.76 -24.53 -6.33
CA LEU A 39 -3.19 -24.33 -6.20
C LEU A 39 -3.44 -22.90 -5.69
N VAL A 40 -3.94 -22.05 -6.58
CA VAL A 40 -4.50 -20.74 -6.24
C VAL A 40 -5.51 -20.96 -5.12
N ARG A 41 -5.26 -20.38 -3.93
CA ARG A 41 -6.22 -20.32 -2.82
C ARG A 41 -7.58 -19.94 -3.42
N LYS A 42 -8.60 -20.81 -3.31
CA LYS A 42 -9.96 -20.47 -3.72
C LYS A 42 -10.41 -19.30 -2.83
N ILE A 43 -10.37 -18.09 -3.39
CA ILE A 43 -10.90 -16.90 -2.73
C ILE A 43 -12.42 -17.02 -2.82
N GLU A 44 -13.09 -17.15 -1.67
CA GLU A 44 -14.54 -17.06 -1.65
C GLU A 44 -14.96 -15.67 -2.14
N PRO A 45 -15.88 -15.56 -3.11
CA PRO A 45 -16.30 -14.27 -3.63
C PRO A 45 -17.00 -13.47 -2.52
N THR A 46 -16.38 -12.38 -2.07
CA THR A 46 -16.95 -11.46 -1.10
C THR A 46 -18.15 -10.74 -1.71
N LYS A 47 -19.31 -10.75 -1.05
CA LYS A 47 -20.56 -10.12 -1.53
C LYS A 47 -20.57 -8.59 -1.45
N GLU A 48 -19.56 -7.96 -0.83
CA GLU A 48 -19.44 -6.51 -0.67
C GLU A 48 -18.22 -5.93 -1.38
N SER A 49 -18.31 -4.68 -1.84
CA SER A 49 -17.17 -3.96 -2.44
C SER A 49 -16.04 -3.82 -1.43
N HIS A 50 -14.82 -4.21 -1.78
CA HIS A 50 -13.64 -4.16 -0.89
C HIS A 50 -13.40 -2.82 -0.17
N SER A 51 -13.86 -1.70 -0.75
CA SER A 51 -13.78 -0.37 -0.14
C SER A 51 -14.72 -0.15 1.06
N ARG A 52 -15.88 -0.84 1.14
CA ARG A 52 -16.84 -0.69 2.26
C ARG A 52 -16.29 -1.20 3.58
N MET A 53 -15.48 -2.26 3.54
CA MET A 53 -14.93 -2.86 4.76
C MET A 53 -13.80 -2.02 5.37
N LEU A 54 -13.24 -1.06 4.62
CA LEU A 54 -11.97 -0.40 4.96
C LEU A 54 -12.07 1.12 5.08
N SER A 55 -13.16 1.77 4.65
CA SER A 55 -13.25 3.24 4.60
C SER A 55 -14.69 3.75 4.73
N ASP A 56 -14.82 4.98 5.20
CA ASP A 56 -15.98 5.84 4.92
C ASP A 56 -15.96 6.26 3.43
N LYS A 57 -17.12 6.22 2.76
CA LYS A 57 -17.23 6.51 1.31
C LYS A 57 -17.48 7.99 1.01
N GLU A 58 -17.83 8.80 2.00
CA GLU A 58 -18.18 10.21 1.77
C GLU A 58 -16.96 11.11 1.57
N ILE A 59 -15.78 10.63 1.97
CA ILE A 59 -14.52 11.35 1.87
C ILE A 59 -13.61 10.67 0.87
N VAL A 60 -13.23 11.40 -0.18
CA VAL A 60 -12.26 10.94 -1.18
C VAL A 60 -11.00 11.81 -1.08
N TYR A 61 -9.84 11.16 -1.05
CA TYR A 61 -8.56 11.84 -1.06
C TYR A 61 -7.98 11.86 -2.47
N ALA A 62 -7.33 12.95 -2.84
CA ALA A 62 -6.65 13.10 -4.12
C ALA A 62 -5.16 13.31 -3.87
N LEU A 63 -4.35 12.30 -4.19
CA LEU A 63 -2.90 12.38 -4.09
C LEU A 63 -2.33 12.78 -5.45
N HIS A 64 -1.95 14.05 -5.56
CA HIS A 64 -1.21 14.59 -6.69
C HIS A 64 0.29 14.37 -6.50
N THR A 65 0.95 13.84 -7.52
CA THR A 65 2.42 13.77 -7.60
C THR A 65 2.87 14.55 -8.83
N HIS A 66 3.65 15.60 -8.65
CA HIS A 66 4.16 16.45 -9.73
C HIS A 66 5.68 16.29 -9.82
N ASN A 67 6.17 15.87 -10.99
CA ASN A 67 7.59 15.85 -11.30
C ASN A 67 7.96 17.20 -11.90
N ILE A 68 8.73 17.98 -11.15
CA ILE A 68 9.06 19.37 -11.45
C ILE A 68 10.36 19.40 -12.26
N ARG A 69 10.57 20.48 -13.00
CA ARG A 69 11.88 20.78 -13.58
C ARG A 69 12.80 21.33 -12.46
N PRO A 70 14.03 20.81 -12.31
CA PRO A 70 14.96 21.19 -11.24
C PRO A 70 15.31 22.68 -11.30
N ASP A 71 15.36 23.25 -12.51
CA ASP A 71 15.62 24.67 -12.77
C ASP A 71 14.43 25.60 -12.41
N SER A 72 13.31 25.04 -11.95
CA SER A 72 12.05 25.77 -11.80
C SER A 72 11.31 25.48 -10.49
N VAL A 73 11.95 24.83 -9.50
CA VAL A 73 11.29 24.42 -8.24
C VAL A 73 10.66 25.61 -7.50
N ASP A 74 11.39 26.71 -7.34
CA ASP A 74 10.88 27.89 -6.62
C ASP A 74 9.68 28.52 -7.34
N LYS A 75 9.78 28.67 -8.67
CA LYS A 75 8.69 29.19 -9.51
C LYS A 75 7.44 28.29 -9.44
N TYR A 76 7.67 26.98 -9.46
CA TYR A 76 6.60 26.01 -9.27
C TYR A 76 5.93 26.14 -7.90
N LEU A 77 6.70 26.25 -6.82
CA LEU A 77 6.15 26.36 -5.46
C LEU A 77 5.36 27.65 -5.28
N GLN A 78 5.87 28.77 -5.79
CA GLN A 78 5.17 30.06 -5.76
C GLN A 78 3.83 30.01 -6.52
N ASN A 79 3.80 29.42 -7.71
CA ASN A 79 2.57 29.23 -8.47
C ASN A 79 1.60 28.24 -7.78
N TYR A 80 2.12 27.15 -7.22
CA TYR A 80 1.27 26.16 -6.57
C TYR A 80 0.66 26.70 -5.27
N LYS A 81 1.39 27.55 -4.53
CA LYS A 81 0.85 28.30 -3.40
C LYS A 81 -0.37 29.13 -3.79
N GLN A 82 -0.27 29.90 -4.87
CA GLN A 82 -1.41 30.67 -5.39
C GLN A 82 -2.58 29.78 -5.80
N SER A 83 -2.30 28.58 -6.32
CA SER A 83 -3.34 27.59 -6.63
C SER A 83 -4.02 27.06 -5.37
N VAL A 84 -3.27 26.86 -4.28
CA VAL A 84 -3.82 26.47 -2.97
C VAL A 84 -4.69 27.59 -2.40
N GLU A 85 -4.20 28.82 -2.41
CA GLU A 85 -4.94 30.00 -1.95
C GLU A 85 -6.25 30.19 -2.73
N PHE A 86 -6.24 29.97 -4.04
CA PHE A 86 -7.44 29.99 -4.88
C PHE A 86 -8.48 28.95 -4.47
N VAL A 87 -8.05 27.73 -4.15
CA VAL A 87 -8.94 26.63 -3.71
C VAL A 87 -9.48 26.91 -2.30
N GLU A 88 -8.62 27.35 -1.38
CA GLU A 88 -9.00 27.67 -0.01
C GLU A 88 -10.03 28.80 0.05
N SER A 89 -9.88 29.84 -0.78
CA SER A 89 -10.86 30.93 -0.87
C SER A 89 -12.25 30.48 -1.38
N ARG A 90 -12.37 29.24 -1.85
CA ARG A 90 -13.60 28.62 -2.37
C ARG A 90 -13.92 27.30 -1.66
N LYS A 91 -13.34 27.06 -0.48
CA LYS A 91 -13.49 25.82 0.29
C LYS A 91 -14.95 25.42 0.54
N SER A 92 -15.82 26.39 0.86
CA SER A 92 -17.26 26.13 1.11
C SER A 92 -17.99 25.61 -0.14
N GLU A 93 -17.66 26.12 -1.32
CA GLU A 93 -18.22 25.68 -2.60
C GLU A 93 -17.67 24.30 -2.99
N LEU A 94 -16.35 24.15 -2.94
CA LEU A 94 -15.62 22.99 -3.43
C LEU A 94 -15.69 21.79 -2.50
N GLY A 95 -15.90 21.99 -1.19
CA GLY A 95 -15.77 20.93 -0.18
C GLY A 95 -14.38 20.28 -0.21
N CYS A 96 -13.37 21.04 -0.64
CA CYS A 96 -12.01 20.57 -0.90
C CYS A 96 -11.04 21.33 0.00
N GLU A 97 -10.12 20.61 0.63
CA GLU A 97 -9.08 21.22 1.46
C GLU A 97 -7.75 20.49 1.32
N LEU A 98 -6.67 21.24 1.49
CA LEU A 98 -5.33 20.69 1.49
C LEU A 98 -5.09 19.97 2.83
N VAL A 99 -4.73 18.69 2.77
CA VAL A 99 -4.32 17.90 3.95
C VAL A 99 -2.82 18.05 4.18
N GLY A 100 -2.05 18.07 3.09
CA GLY A 100 -0.61 18.32 3.15
C GLY A 100 0.00 18.51 1.78
N SER A 101 1.07 19.28 1.74
CA SER A 101 1.88 19.57 0.58
C SER A 101 3.35 19.40 0.96
N TRP A 102 4.07 18.61 0.18
CA TRP A 102 5.47 18.28 0.48
C TRP A 102 6.34 18.28 -0.77
N THR A 103 7.61 18.61 -0.60
CA THR A 103 8.69 18.30 -1.55
C THR A 103 9.41 17.04 -1.12
N VAL A 104 9.93 16.26 -2.07
CA VAL A 104 10.71 15.05 -1.79
C VAL A 104 12.17 15.43 -1.58
N SER A 105 12.72 15.14 -0.40
CA SER A 105 14.15 15.35 -0.07
C SER A 105 15.00 14.08 -0.19
N VAL A 106 14.39 12.89 -0.13
CA VAL A 106 15.08 11.60 -0.40
C VAL A 106 14.16 10.70 -1.25
N GLY A 107 14.72 10.11 -2.31
CA GLY A 107 13.99 9.31 -3.30
C GLY A 107 13.92 10.05 -4.64
N ASP A 108 12.71 10.19 -5.19
CA ASP A 108 12.47 10.94 -6.43
C ASP A 108 12.62 12.46 -6.17
N MET A 109 13.85 12.98 -6.24
CA MET A 109 14.11 14.42 -6.09
C MET A 109 13.42 15.25 -7.20
N ASP A 110 13.26 16.55 -6.97
CA ASP A 110 12.51 17.48 -7.84
C ASP A 110 11.02 17.08 -8.01
N GLN A 111 10.44 16.47 -6.98
CA GLN A 111 9.05 16.03 -6.97
C GLN A 111 8.30 16.67 -5.81
N ALA A 112 7.04 17.04 -6.05
CA ALA A 112 6.13 17.48 -5.00
C ALA A 112 4.88 16.60 -4.92
N LEU A 113 4.44 16.34 -3.69
CA LEU A 113 3.22 15.58 -3.38
C LEU A 113 2.22 16.51 -2.72
N HIS A 114 0.97 16.50 -3.21
CA HIS A 114 -0.13 17.28 -2.63
C HIS A 114 -1.30 16.37 -2.37
N LEU A 115 -1.71 16.27 -1.11
CA LEU A 115 -2.83 15.46 -0.68
C LEU A 115 -4.01 16.38 -0.38
N TRP A 116 -5.08 16.21 -1.15
CA TRP A 116 -6.33 16.95 -1.00
C TRP A 116 -7.43 16.05 -0.46
N ARG A 117 -8.31 16.59 0.36
CA ARG A 117 -9.50 15.92 0.91
C ARG A 117 -10.75 16.54 0.32
N TYR A 118 -11.61 15.71 -0.27
CA TYR A 118 -12.92 16.09 -0.79
C TYR A 118 -14.02 15.47 0.08
N VAL A 119 -14.85 16.31 0.69
CA VAL A 119 -16.04 15.90 1.46
C VAL A 119 -17.25 15.98 0.53
N GLY A 120 -18.03 14.89 0.44
CA GLY A 120 -19.16 14.73 -0.49
C GLY A 120 -18.82 13.90 -1.73
N GLY A 121 -17.79 13.06 -1.63
CA GLY A 121 -17.48 12.02 -2.61
C GLY A 121 -17.06 12.53 -4.00
N PHE A 122 -17.26 11.67 -5.00
CA PHE A 122 -16.87 11.94 -6.39
C PHE A 122 -17.67 13.10 -7.03
N GLU A 123 -18.90 13.35 -6.60
CA GLU A 123 -19.70 14.47 -7.11
C GLU A 123 -19.00 15.81 -6.85
N LYS A 124 -18.45 15.99 -5.64
CA LYS A 124 -17.70 17.20 -5.28
C LYS A 124 -16.41 17.34 -6.07
N ILE A 125 -15.75 16.23 -6.38
CA ILE A 125 -14.58 16.20 -7.27
C ILE A 125 -14.97 16.67 -8.68
N ASP A 126 -16.09 16.20 -9.23
CA ASP A 126 -16.53 16.59 -10.57
C ASP A 126 -16.92 18.07 -10.64
N LYS A 127 -17.62 18.58 -9.63
CA LYS A 127 -17.90 20.02 -9.47
C LYS A 127 -16.61 20.85 -9.43
N ALA A 128 -15.62 20.41 -8.64
CA ALA A 128 -14.32 21.08 -8.55
C ALA A 128 -13.60 21.11 -9.91
N LYS A 129 -13.59 20.00 -10.65
CA LYS A 129 -13.01 19.93 -12.00
C LYS A 129 -13.68 20.90 -12.98
N ILE A 130 -15.00 21.02 -12.93
CA ILE A 130 -15.75 21.96 -13.77
C ILE A 130 -15.32 23.40 -13.44
N LEU A 131 -15.29 23.77 -12.14
CA LEU A 131 -14.86 25.09 -11.70
C LEU A 131 -13.42 25.40 -12.16
N PHE A 132 -12.49 24.48 -11.97
CA PHE A 132 -11.10 24.64 -12.40
C PHE A 132 -10.97 24.81 -13.92
N ARG A 133 -11.82 24.13 -14.70
CA ARG A 133 -11.83 24.22 -16.16
C ARG A 133 -12.42 25.53 -16.68
N GLU A 134 -13.38 26.11 -15.97
CA GLU A 134 -14.15 27.27 -16.42
C GLU A 134 -13.63 28.60 -15.87
N ASN A 135 -12.95 28.58 -14.72
CA ASN A 135 -12.41 29.79 -14.09
C ASN A 135 -11.09 30.25 -14.77
N ASN A 136 -11.09 31.47 -15.30
CA ASN A 136 -9.93 32.01 -16.04
C ASN A 136 -8.67 32.21 -15.17
N ASP A 137 -8.82 32.53 -13.88
CA ASP A 137 -7.68 32.75 -12.99
C ASP A 137 -6.97 31.42 -12.73
N TYR A 138 -7.74 30.36 -12.39
CA TYR A 138 -7.19 29.03 -12.17
C TYR A 138 -6.55 28.45 -13.44
N ARG A 139 -7.17 28.67 -14.61
CA ARG A 139 -6.60 28.27 -15.90
C ARG A 139 -5.26 28.97 -16.17
N SER A 140 -5.13 30.24 -15.78
CA SER A 140 -3.89 31.00 -15.94
C SER A 140 -2.80 30.40 -15.04
N LEU A 141 -3.13 30.08 -13.78
CA LEU A 141 -2.23 29.37 -12.86
C LEU A 141 -1.81 28.00 -13.41
N GLU A 142 -2.74 27.22 -13.94
CA GLU A 142 -2.42 25.92 -14.53
C GLU A 142 -1.55 26.02 -15.78
N LYS A 143 -1.82 26.98 -16.66
CA LYS A 143 -1.02 27.22 -17.86
C LYS A 143 0.41 27.61 -17.49
N GLU A 144 0.58 28.51 -16.52
CA GLU A 144 1.90 28.90 -16.03
C GLU A 144 2.65 27.71 -15.42
N ARG A 145 1.99 26.96 -14.52
CA ARG A 145 2.53 25.74 -13.90
C ARG A 145 3.03 24.72 -14.93
N GLY A 146 2.34 24.61 -16.06
CA GLY A 146 2.72 23.72 -17.16
C GLY A 146 4.14 23.95 -17.67
N ASN A 147 4.69 25.17 -17.53
CA ASN A 147 6.07 25.47 -17.93
C ASN A 147 7.13 24.91 -16.96
N PHE A 148 6.73 24.59 -15.73
CA PHE A 148 7.64 24.16 -14.65
C PHE A 148 7.55 22.66 -14.36
N VAL A 149 6.57 21.95 -14.92
CA VAL A 149 6.28 20.54 -14.60
C VAL A 149 6.57 19.65 -15.79
N ARG A 150 7.33 18.57 -15.55
CA ARG A 150 7.64 17.52 -16.55
C ARG A 150 6.48 16.55 -16.73
N SER A 151 5.88 16.12 -15.62
CA SER A 151 4.75 15.19 -15.63
C SER A 151 3.95 15.26 -14.32
N ARG A 152 2.70 14.81 -14.38
CA ARG A 152 1.77 14.79 -13.24
C ARG A 152 1.10 13.44 -13.14
N HIS A 153 0.89 12.97 -11.91
CA HIS A 153 0.10 11.80 -11.60
C HIS A 153 -0.95 12.16 -10.55
N LEU A 154 -2.13 11.58 -10.67
CA LEU A 154 -3.23 11.76 -9.73
C LEU A 154 -3.83 10.40 -9.41
N GLN A 155 -3.95 10.10 -8.12
CA GLN A 155 -4.71 8.96 -7.62
C GLN A 155 -5.85 9.46 -6.73
N TYR A 156 -7.04 8.89 -6.91
CA TYR A 156 -8.11 9.03 -5.94
C TYR A 156 -8.04 7.85 -4.97
N LEU A 157 -8.05 8.17 -3.69
CA LEU A 157 -7.78 7.27 -2.60
C LEU A 157 -8.92 7.30 -1.58
N LEU A 158 -9.02 6.22 -0.81
CA LEU A 158 -9.81 6.16 0.41
C LEU A 158 -8.88 5.94 1.60
N ALA A 159 -9.28 6.43 2.77
CA ALA A 159 -8.52 6.26 4.01
C ALA A 159 -8.82 4.90 4.63
N PHE A 160 -7.82 4.25 5.21
CA PHE A 160 -8.04 3.09 6.05
C PHE A 160 -8.66 3.54 7.38
N SER A 161 -9.79 2.95 7.77
CA SER A 161 -10.51 3.28 9.02
C SER A 161 -9.71 3.04 10.31
N PHE A 162 -8.69 2.19 10.27
CA PHE A 162 -7.82 1.88 11.40
C PHE A 162 -6.56 2.77 11.47
N TRP A 163 -6.36 3.66 10.51
CA TRP A 163 -5.28 4.66 10.52
C TRP A 163 -5.77 6.01 11.06
N PRO A 164 -4.87 6.85 11.59
CA PRO A 164 -5.22 8.24 11.91
C PRO A 164 -5.58 9.05 10.65
N ASN A 165 -6.25 10.19 10.85
CA ASN A 165 -6.85 10.98 9.77
C ASN A 165 -5.90 12.00 9.11
N GLY A 166 -4.60 11.97 9.43
CA GLY A 166 -3.63 12.94 8.91
C GLY A 166 -3.74 14.34 9.54
N ASP A 167 -4.08 14.42 10.82
CA ASP A 167 -4.20 15.69 11.53
C ASP A 167 -2.82 16.38 11.69
N PRO A 168 -2.73 17.72 11.52
CA PRO A 168 -1.51 18.48 11.75
C PRO A 168 -0.87 18.21 13.10
N ARG A 169 0.46 18.26 13.15
CA ARG A 169 1.25 17.98 14.35
C ARG A 169 2.13 19.17 14.68
N PRO A 170 2.35 19.47 15.97
CA PRO A 170 3.21 20.57 16.35
C PRO A 170 4.67 20.28 16.00
N GLY A 171 5.41 21.36 15.70
CA GLY A 171 6.85 21.35 15.50
C GLY A 171 7.27 20.96 14.08
N LYS A 172 8.52 21.26 13.74
CA LYS A 172 9.09 20.96 12.42
C LYS A 172 9.24 19.47 12.25
N ASN A 173 8.38 18.87 11.43
CA ASN A 173 8.36 17.44 11.18
C ASN A 173 8.80 17.12 9.74
N ILE A 174 9.41 15.95 9.57
CA ILE A 174 9.57 15.29 8.28
C ILE A 174 8.54 14.18 8.13
N TYR A 175 8.18 13.89 6.89
CA TYR A 175 7.21 12.85 6.57
C TYR A 175 7.88 11.75 5.75
N GLU A 176 7.43 10.51 5.93
CA GLU A 176 7.85 9.38 5.10
C GLU A 176 6.60 8.80 4.45
N ILE A 177 6.52 8.85 3.11
CA ILE A 177 5.49 8.12 2.37
C ILE A 177 6.06 6.80 1.87
N ARG A 178 5.45 5.70 2.28
CA ARG A 178 5.71 4.35 1.78
C ARG A 178 4.56 3.90 0.91
N SER A 179 4.82 3.74 -0.38
CA SER A 179 3.85 3.28 -1.37
C SER A 179 4.12 1.82 -1.70
N TYR A 180 3.09 0.98 -1.65
CA TYR A 180 3.19 -0.45 -1.93
C TYR A 180 2.27 -0.83 -3.09
N SER A 181 2.82 -1.45 -4.13
CA SER A 181 2.03 -2.11 -5.17
C SER A 181 1.77 -3.54 -4.72
N LEU A 182 0.52 -3.86 -4.40
CA LEU A 182 0.13 -5.18 -3.91
C LEU A 182 -0.14 -6.15 -5.05
N LYS A 183 -0.05 -7.45 -4.75
CA LYS A 183 -0.56 -8.49 -5.65
C LYS A 183 -2.10 -8.33 -5.76
N PRO A 184 -2.69 -8.35 -6.97
CA PRO A 184 -4.14 -8.30 -7.15
C PRO A 184 -4.85 -9.33 -6.28
N GLY A 185 -5.95 -8.92 -5.65
CA GLY A 185 -6.74 -9.77 -4.73
C GLY A 185 -6.23 -9.82 -3.28
N THR A 186 -5.05 -9.27 -2.95
CA THR A 186 -4.46 -9.37 -1.59
C THR A 186 -4.70 -8.16 -0.70
N MET A 187 -5.41 -7.12 -1.17
CA MET A 187 -5.56 -5.86 -0.44
C MET A 187 -6.24 -6.03 0.93
N ILE A 188 -7.30 -6.84 1.02
CA ILE A 188 -7.98 -7.11 2.30
C ILE A 188 -7.07 -7.89 3.26
N GLU A 189 -6.44 -8.96 2.77
CA GLU A 189 -5.52 -9.77 3.59
C GLU A 189 -4.37 -8.90 4.13
N TRP A 190 -3.79 -8.06 3.27
CA TRP A 190 -2.76 -7.11 3.66
C TRP A 190 -3.28 -6.07 4.66
N GLY A 191 -4.45 -5.48 4.42
CA GLY A 191 -5.08 -4.50 5.30
C GLY A 191 -5.39 -5.04 6.70
N ASN A 192 -5.95 -6.25 6.79
CA ASN A 192 -6.25 -6.91 8.06
C ASN A 192 -4.98 -7.20 8.88
N ASN A 193 -3.89 -7.58 8.20
CA ASN A 193 -2.59 -7.75 8.86
C ASN A 193 -2.04 -6.43 9.37
N TRP A 194 -2.17 -5.34 8.59
CA TRP A 194 -1.72 -4.01 9.02
C TRP A 194 -2.57 -3.38 10.11
N ALA A 195 -3.87 -3.66 10.19
CA ALA A 195 -4.71 -3.23 11.30
C ALA A 195 -4.18 -3.74 12.65
N ARG A 196 -3.68 -4.99 12.67
CA ARG A 196 -2.94 -5.54 13.82
C ARG A 196 -1.53 -4.96 13.90
N GLY A 197 -0.79 -4.90 12.80
CA GLY A 197 0.59 -4.40 12.75
C GLY A 197 0.75 -2.98 13.29
N LEU A 198 -0.25 -2.13 13.09
CA LEU A 198 -0.25 -0.75 13.57
C LEU A 198 -0.27 -0.66 15.09
N THR A 199 -0.84 -1.64 15.81
CA THR A 199 -0.88 -1.62 17.28
C THR A 199 0.52 -1.68 17.88
N TYR A 200 1.43 -2.45 17.26
CA TYR A 200 2.86 -2.51 17.61
C TYR A 200 3.62 -1.21 17.31
N ARG A 201 2.98 -0.25 16.65
CA ARG A 201 3.56 1.02 16.19
C ARG A 201 2.91 2.24 16.83
N ARG A 202 2.07 2.06 17.84
CA ARG A 202 1.38 3.20 18.51
C ARG A 202 2.28 3.94 19.49
N GLY A 203 3.25 3.26 20.11
CA GLY A 203 4.01 3.79 21.24
C GLY A 203 4.82 5.07 20.97
N ARG A 204 5.19 5.35 19.71
CA ARG A 204 5.91 6.57 19.32
C ARG A 204 5.08 7.53 18.50
N ASN A 205 3.78 7.26 18.36
CA ASN A 205 2.83 8.08 17.61
C ASN A 205 3.30 8.42 16.19
N GLU A 206 4.05 7.57 15.49
CA GLU A 206 4.61 7.91 14.17
C GLU A 206 3.58 7.83 13.03
N ALA A 207 2.47 7.11 13.23
CA ALA A 207 1.46 6.89 12.20
C ALA A 207 0.69 8.17 11.90
N PHE A 208 0.78 8.70 10.68
CA PHE A 208 0.11 9.94 10.31
C PHE A 208 -1.18 9.66 9.53
N ALA A 209 -1.11 8.88 8.46
CA ALA A 209 -2.28 8.52 7.66
C ALA A 209 -2.01 7.28 6.79
N GLY A 210 -3.07 6.56 6.43
CA GLY A 210 -3.00 5.38 5.56
C GLY A 210 -4.11 5.38 4.52
N TYR A 211 -3.76 5.12 3.26
CA TYR A 211 -4.68 5.20 2.13
C TYR A 211 -4.57 4.01 1.18
N PHE A 212 -5.64 3.73 0.43
CA PHE A 212 -5.65 2.76 -0.66
C PHE A 212 -6.33 3.33 -1.92
N SER A 213 -5.82 2.93 -3.09
CA SER A 213 -6.27 3.42 -4.39
C SER A 213 -7.70 2.99 -4.73
N GLN A 214 -8.52 3.95 -5.17
CA GLN A 214 -9.80 3.69 -5.86
C GLN A 214 -9.70 3.92 -7.37
N ILE A 215 -9.02 4.98 -7.80
CA ILE A 215 -8.88 5.34 -9.22
C ILE A 215 -7.42 5.77 -9.50
N GLY A 216 -6.92 5.44 -10.67
CA GLY A 216 -5.53 5.63 -11.07
C GLY A 216 -4.77 4.31 -10.98
N ARG A 217 -3.58 4.32 -10.35
CA ARG A 217 -2.79 3.09 -10.14
C ARG A 217 -3.48 2.20 -9.09
N LEU A 218 -4.11 1.12 -9.55
CA LEU A 218 -4.86 0.17 -8.72
C LEU A 218 -3.95 -0.75 -7.91
N TYR A 219 -4.54 -1.38 -6.89
CA TYR A 219 -3.85 -2.25 -5.92
C TYR A 219 -2.69 -1.56 -5.21
N ASN A 220 -2.76 -0.25 -5.07
CA ASN A 220 -1.73 0.57 -4.44
C ASN A 220 -2.20 1.09 -3.09
N VAL A 221 -1.30 1.07 -2.12
CA VAL A 221 -1.54 1.52 -0.76
C VAL A 221 -0.41 2.45 -0.32
N HIS A 222 -0.75 3.49 0.44
CA HIS A 222 0.19 4.51 0.89
C HIS A 222 0.12 4.62 2.40
N HIS A 223 1.26 4.45 3.07
CA HIS A 223 1.42 4.78 4.48
C HIS A 223 2.22 6.07 4.60
N ILE A 224 1.68 7.04 5.32
CA ILE A 224 2.37 8.27 5.66
C ILE A 224 2.72 8.20 7.15
N TRP A 225 4.00 8.41 7.43
CA TRP A 225 4.56 8.46 8.78
C TRP A 225 5.12 9.85 9.03
N CYS A 226 5.09 10.29 10.28
CA CYS A 226 5.58 11.59 10.71
C CYS A 226 6.65 11.40 11.79
N TYR A 227 7.78 12.07 11.61
CA TYR A 227 8.91 12.05 12.53
C TYR A 227 9.45 13.46 12.73
N LYS A 228 10.09 13.70 13.86
CA LYS A 228 10.82 14.95 14.11
C LYS A 228 11.95 15.16 13.09
N ASP A 229 12.75 14.11 12.85
CA ASP A 229 13.92 14.14 11.99
C ASP A 229 14.34 12.70 11.57
N LEU A 230 15.37 12.58 10.74
CA LEU A 230 15.87 11.29 10.24
C LEU A 230 16.45 10.40 11.36
N GLN A 231 16.96 10.99 12.42
CA GLN A 231 17.52 10.27 13.57
C GLN A 231 16.39 9.64 14.39
N ALA A 232 15.35 10.41 14.72
CA ALA A 232 14.13 9.94 15.37
C ALA A 232 13.42 8.87 14.52
N ARG A 233 13.42 9.01 13.19
CA ARG A 233 12.95 7.96 12.28
C ARG A 233 13.71 6.65 12.45
N ARG A 234 15.06 6.69 12.47
CA ARG A 234 15.90 5.50 12.65
C ARG A 234 15.57 4.80 13.97
N GLU A 235 15.63 5.55 15.07
CA GLU A 235 15.37 5.04 16.41
C GLU A 235 13.97 4.44 16.55
N THR A 236 12.96 5.11 15.98
CA THR A 236 11.58 4.60 15.99
C THR A 236 11.50 3.26 15.27
N ARG A 237 12.06 3.17 14.06
CA ARG A 237 12.05 1.92 13.28
C ARG A 237 12.78 0.79 13.99
N GLU A 238 13.96 1.05 14.55
CA GLU A 238 14.73 0.07 15.33
C GLU A 238 13.97 -0.38 16.58
N SER A 239 13.31 0.54 17.28
CA SER A 239 12.51 0.21 18.44
C SER A 239 11.29 -0.65 18.10
N THR A 240 10.65 -0.44 16.94
CA THR A 240 9.53 -1.27 16.50
C THR A 240 9.95 -2.73 16.33
N TRP A 241 11.17 -3.00 15.85
CA TRP A 241 11.66 -4.37 15.68
C TRP A 241 11.83 -5.14 17.01
N ARG A 242 11.82 -4.43 18.15
CA ARG A 242 11.84 -5.06 19.48
C ARG A 242 10.44 -5.42 19.99
N ASN A 243 9.38 -5.03 19.30
CA ASN A 243 8.01 -5.32 19.72
C ASN A 243 7.61 -6.73 19.25
N PRO A 244 7.26 -7.65 20.17
CA PRO A 244 6.84 -9.01 19.81
C PRO A 244 5.65 -8.99 18.84
N GLY A 245 5.72 -9.79 17.78
CA GLY A 245 4.67 -9.92 16.76
C GLY A 245 4.79 -8.94 15.59
N TRP A 246 5.69 -7.95 15.66
CA TRP A 246 6.00 -7.10 14.50
C TRP A 246 6.69 -7.89 13.37
N ASP A 247 7.61 -8.77 13.74
CA ASP A 247 8.32 -9.68 12.85
C ASP A 247 7.36 -10.60 12.09
N GLU A 248 6.36 -11.17 12.77
CA GLU A 248 5.31 -11.96 12.12
C GLU A 248 4.50 -11.11 11.12
N CYS A 249 4.08 -9.90 11.52
CA CYS A 249 3.36 -9.00 10.63
C CYS A 249 4.15 -8.71 9.35
N VAL A 250 5.47 -8.48 9.46
CA VAL A 250 6.36 -8.30 8.31
C VAL A 250 6.45 -9.58 7.47
N ALA A 251 6.66 -10.73 8.10
CA ALA A 251 6.76 -12.03 7.41
C ALA A 251 5.51 -12.35 6.58
N TYR A 252 4.32 -12.01 7.07
CA TYR A 252 3.06 -12.21 6.35
C TYR A 252 2.80 -11.15 5.26
N THR A 253 3.12 -9.88 5.51
CA THR A 253 2.75 -8.80 4.59
C THR A 253 3.72 -8.61 3.42
N VAL A 254 5.01 -8.87 3.62
CA VAL A 254 6.04 -8.71 2.57
C VAL A 254 5.76 -9.57 1.32
N PRO A 255 5.40 -10.86 1.43
CA PRO A 255 5.07 -11.69 0.28
C PRO A 255 3.86 -11.21 -0.54
N LEU A 256 3.01 -10.34 0.00
CA LEU A 256 1.84 -9.79 -0.70
C LEU A 256 2.18 -8.58 -1.57
N ILE A 257 3.39 -8.03 -1.44
CA ILE A 257 3.85 -6.83 -2.14
C ILE A 257 4.60 -7.24 -3.41
N ARG A 258 4.35 -6.53 -4.52
CA ARG A 258 5.09 -6.64 -5.78
C ARG A 258 6.25 -5.65 -5.84
N GLU A 259 6.00 -4.42 -5.39
CA GLU A 259 6.94 -3.32 -5.44
C GLU A 259 6.69 -2.39 -4.25
N MET A 260 7.75 -1.84 -3.67
CA MET A 260 7.65 -0.85 -2.60
C MET A 260 8.58 0.32 -2.87
N HIS A 261 8.08 1.52 -2.60
CA HIS A 261 8.81 2.78 -2.76
C HIS A 261 8.70 3.60 -1.49
N CYS A 262 9.79 4.26 -1.11
CA CYS A 262 9.87 5.11 0.07
C CYS A 262 10.43 6.47 -0.33
N ARG A 263 9.77 7.54 0.08
CA ARG A 263 10.24 8.92 -0.08
C ARG A 263 10.23 9.64 1.27
N ILE A 264 11.27 10.42 1.54
CA ILE A 264 11.27 11.40 2.64
C ILE A 264 10.78 12.72 2.08
N LEU A 265 9.87 13.33 2.84
CA LEU A 265 9.06 14.46 2.45
C LEU A 265 9.27 15.59 3.46
N GLU A 266 9.41 16.80 2.93
CA GLU A 266 9.52 18.04 3.70
C GLU A 266 8.30 18.91 3.40
N PRO A 267 7.56 19.39 4.42
CA PRO A 267 6.40 20.25 4.21
C PRO A 267 6.77 21.54 3.46
N THR A 268 5.92 21.96 2.53
CA THR A 268 6.06 23.26 1.87
C THR A 268 5.64 24.40 2.79
N GLU A 269 6.02 25.64 2.45
CA GLU A 269 5.69 26.84 3.25
C GLU A 269 4.18 27.18 3.34
N PHE A 270 3.34 26.51 2.56
CA PHE A 270 1.88 26.64 2.59
C PHE A 270 1.19 25.34 3.01
N SER A 271 1.95 24.32 3.40
CA SER A 271 1.40 23.07 3.88
C SER A 271 0.81 23.22 5.30
N PRO A 272 -0.38 22.65 5.59
CA PRO A 272 -0.90 22.54 6.96
C PRO A 272 -0.05 21.65 7.89
N THR A 273 0.94 20.94 7.35
CA THR A 273 1.75 19.93 8.06
C THR A 273 3.15 20.42 8.47
N GLN A 274 3.33 21.74 8.63
CA GLN A 274 4.60 22.36 9.05
C GLN A 274 5.06 22.00 10.46
#